data_AF-A0A925J9H3-F1
#
_entry.id   AF-A0A925J9H3-F1
#
_cell.length_a   1.000
_cell.length_b   1.000
_cell.length_c   1.000
_cell.angle_alpha   90.00
_cell.angle_beta   90.00
_cell.angle_gamma   90.00
#
_symmetry.space_group_name_H-M   'P 1'
#
loop_
_entity.id
_entity.type
_entity.pdbx_description
1 polymer ?
#
loop_
_entity_poly.entity_id
_entity_poly.type
_entity_poly.pdbx_seq_one_letter_code
_entity_poly.pdbx_strand_id
1 'polypeptide(L)'
;MIQRSRNGRSFYFALPVVLIFIFSTSSILSQEIPPDDIAPPPIKQLSKTEKSQLDAEDEVKKRTKLALDLMDLRLKKAEELHSRQEFPEMFLELGGFHGLMDNTLEFLNRSVRSEGGKVLNNFKRLEIGLRMFTPRLEIIRRDLPQRFEFYPRNLIKYLRDARSKAIEPFFGNTVIPNRKT
;
A
#
# COMPACT_ATOMS: atom_id res chain seq x y z
N MET A 1 -40.03 -4.70 77.36
CA MET A 1 -38.67 -4.25 77.76
C MET A 1 -37.88 -3.99 76.49
N ILE A 2 -37.37 -2.78 76.34
CA ILE A 2 -37.06 -2.08 75.09
C ILE A 2 -35.83 -2.67 74.38
N GLN A 3 -35.95 -3.02 73.10
CA GLN A 3 -34.83 -3.45 72.25
C GLN A 3 -34.56 -2.39 71.16
N ARG A 4 -33.32 -1.92 71.13
CA ARG A 4 -32.76 -0.82 70.33
C ARG A 4 -33.16 -0.86 68.84
N SER A 5 -33.77 0.23 68.37
CA SER A 5 -33.82 0.59 66.95
C SER A 5 -32.46 1.13 66.49
N ARG A 6 -31.87 0.48 65.48
CA ARG A 6 -30.70 0.94 64.72
C ARG A 6 -31.23 1.60 63.45
N ASN A 7 -31.44 2.91 63.48
CA ASN A 7 -31.77 3.69 62.28
C ASN A 7 -30.51 3.85 61.44
N GLY A 8 -30.35 2.98 60.44
CA GLY A 8 -29.58 3.30 59.25
C GLY A 8 -30.53 3.87 58.20
N ARG A 9 -30.19 5.03 57.62
CA ARG A 9 -30.33 5.31 56.19
C ARG A 9 -29.95 6.74 55.82
N SER A 10 -29.18 6.80 54.73
CA SER A 10 -29.21 7.83 53.68
C SER A 10 -28.52 9.16 53.98
N PHE A 11 -27.19 9.16 53.86
CA PHE A 11 -26.47 10.38 53.49
C PHE A 11 -26.43 10.50 51.97
N TYR A 12 -27.01 11.61 51.51
CA TYR A 12 -27.00 12.10 50.15
C TYR A 12 -25.56 12.31 49.67
N PHE A 13 -25.19 11.68 48.56
CA PHE A 13 -24.10 12.16 47.70
C PHE A 13 -24.67 12.36 46.30
N ALA A 14 -25.29 13.53 46.12
CA ALA A 14 -25.49 14.10 44.79
C ALA A 14 -24.12 14.61 44.33
N LEU A 15 -23.43 13.82 43.50
CA LEU A 15 -22.19 14.23 42.84
C LEU A 15 -22.48 14.33 41.33
N PRO A 16 -22.26 15.49 40.71
CA PRO A 16 -22.84 15.82 39.41
C PRO A 16 -22.11 15.10 38.27
N VAL A 17 -22.92 14.62 37.32
CA VAL A 17 -22.66 14.39 35.89
C VAL A 17 -21.21 14.61 35.46
N VAL A 18 -20.43 13.52 35.41
CA VAL A 18 -19.15 13.47 34.72
C VAL A 18 -19.44 13.50 33.21
N LEU A 19 -19.10 14.63 32.60
CA LEU A 19 -18.98 14.86 31.16
C LEU A 19 -18.12 13.75 30.51
N ILE A 20 -18.77 12.75 29.92
CA ILE A 20 -18.13 11.85 28.96
C ILE A 20 -18.05 12.63 27.64
N PHE A 21 -16.95 13.37 27.45
CA PHE A 21 -16.56 13.88 26.15
C PHE A 21 -16.27 12.67 25.26
N ILE A 22 -17.22 12.38 24.38
CA ILE A 22 -17.06 11.42 23.28
C ILE A 22 -15.97 12.01 22.38
N PHE A 23 -14.75 11.48 22.49
CA PHE A 23 -13.68 11.69 21.51
C PHE A 23 -14.09 10.98 20.21
N SER A 24 -14.96 11.64 19.43
CA SER A 24 -15.14 11.34 18.03
C SER A 24 -13.86 11.74 17.32
N THR A 25 -12.90 10.83 17.19
CA THR A 25 -11.77 11.01 16.28
C THR A 25 -12.32 10.93 14.86
N SER A 26 -12.79 12.06 14.34
CA SER A 26 -13.07 12.23 12.92
C SER A 26 -11.74 12.12 12.18
N SER A 27 -11.47 10.96 11.57
CA SER A 27 -10.40 10.83 10.59
C SER A 27 -10.80 11.65 9.36
N ILE A 28 -10.47 12.94 9.36
CA ILE A 28 -10.55 13.77 8.17
C ILE A 28 -9.50 13.19 7.20
N LEU A 29 -9.96 12.53 6.15
CA LEU A 29 -9.13 12.27 4.97
C LEU A 29 -8.85 13.65 4.34
N SER A 30 -7.81 14.32 4.81
CA SER A 30 -7.40 15.60 4.23
C SER A 30 -6.87 15.31 2.82
N GLN A 31 -7.69 15.61 1.81
CA GLN A 31 -7.28 15.53 0.41
C GLN A 31 -6.24 16.66 0.21
N GLU A 32 -4.95 16.32 0.25
CA GLU A 32 -3.86 17.29 0.05
C GLU A 32 -4.03 17.93 -1.34
N ILE A 33 -4.38 19.21 -1.38
CA ILE A 33 -4.35 20.01 -2.60
C ILE A 33 -2.87 20.10 -3.03
N PRO A 34 -2.53 19.72 -4.28
CA PRO A 34 -1.16 19.83 -4.76
C PRO A 34 -0.68 21.29 -4.68
N PRO A 35 0.56 21.56 -4.24
CA PRO A 35 1.14 22.90 -4.32
C PRO A 35 1.14 23.43 -5.76
N ASP A 36 1.08 24.76 -5.93
CA ASP A 36 1.01 25.40 -7.26
C ASP A 36 2.28 25.17 -8.13
N ASP A 37 3.44 24.91 -7.51
CA ASP A 37 4.72 24.64 -8.18
C ASP A 37 5.19 23.20 -7.94
N ILE A 38 4.45 22.23 -8.48
CA ILE A 38 4.88 20.81 -8.50
C ILE A 38 5.34 20.38 -9.89
N ALA A 39 6.38 19.56 -9.91
CA ALA A 39 6.76 18.85 -11.13
C ALA A 39 5.61 17.97 -11.62
N PRO A 40 5.37 17.88 -12.95
CA PRO A 40 4.32 17.04 -13.48
C PRO A 40 4.57 15.58 -13.13
N PRO A 41 3.53 14.80 -12.82
CA PRO A 41 3.70 13.37 -12.55
C PRO A 41 4.22 12.67 -13.82
N PRO A 42 5.17 11.72 -13.67
CA PRO A 42 5.68 10.98 -14.80
C PRO A 42 4.61 10.04 -15.36
N ILE A 43 4.75 9.77 -16.65
CA ILE A 43 3.89 8.84 -17.35
C ILE A 43 4.16 7.42 -16.84
N LYS A 44 3.11 6.72 -16.41
CA LYS A 44 3.16 5.33 -15.96
C LYS A 44 3.18 4.38 -17.15
N GLN A 45 4.32 4.25 -17.83
CA GLN A 45 4.43 3.39 -19.00
C GLN A 45 5.61 2.43 -18.90
N LEU A 46 5.35 1.18 -19.22
CA LEU A 46 6.39 0.19 -19.47
C LEU A 46 7.00 0.46 -20.84
N SER A 47 8.30 0.22 -20.96
CA SER A 47 8.92 0.16 -22.28
C SER A 47 8.34 -1.00 -23.10
N LYS A 48 8.40 -0.87 -24.43
CA LYS A 48 7.96 -1.95 -25.34
C LYS A 48 8.70 -3.27 -25.05
N THR A 49 9.99 -3.18 -24.70
CA THR A 49 10.82 -4.33 -24.36
C THR A 49 10.36 -5.02 -23.08
N GLU A 50 10.15 -4.27 -22.00
CA GLU A 50 9.65 -4.84 -20.73
C GLU A 50 8.29 -5.49 -20.91
N LYS A 51 7.38 -4.82 -21.64
CA LYS A 51 6.07 -5.39 -21.95
C LYS A 51 6.21 -6.70 -22.72
N SER A 52 7.05 -6.72 -23.76
CA SER A 52 7.30 -7.94 -24.54
C SER A 52 7.92 -9.06 -23.69
N GLN A 53 8.82 -8.75 -22.76
CA GLN A 53 9.43 -9.73 -21.86
C GLN A 53 8.41 -10.32 -20.89
N LEU A 54 7.52 -9.49 -20.34
CA LEU A 54 6.46 -9.93 -19.44
C LEU A 54 5.38 -10.74 -20.17
N ASP A 55 5.02 -10.33 -21.38
CA ASP A 55 4.01 -11.02 -22.18
C ASP A 55 4.52 -12.33 -22.78
N ALA A 56 5.84 -12.52 -22.90
CA ALA A 56 6.46 -13.78 -23.31
C ALA A 56 6.52 -14.84 -22.19
N GLU A 57 6.25 -14.47 -20.94
CA GLU A 57 6.30 -15.39 -19.80
C GLU A 57 4.88 -15.80 -19.36
N ASP A 58 4.50 -17.02 -19.72
CA ASP A 58 3.18 -17.59 -19.41
C ASP A 58 3.07 -18.05 -17.95
N GLU A 59 4.18 -18.46 -17.34
CA GLU A 59 4.16 -19.01 -15.98
C GLU A 59 4.03 -17.87 -14.96
N VAL A 60 2.90 -17.82 -14.24
CA VAL A 60 2.59 -16.75 -13.25
C VAL A 60 3.75 -16.50 -12.29
N LYS A 61 4.40 -17.57 -11.81
CA LYS A 61 5.52 -17.48 -10.88
C LYS A 61 6.73 -16.79 -11.49
N LYS A 62 7.12 -17.20 -12.70
CA LYS A 62 8.27 -16.61 -13.41
C LYS A 62 7.97 -15.17 -13.81
N ARG A 63 6.76 -14.89 -14.32
CA ARG A 63 6.35 -13.52 -14.69
C ARG A 63 6.34 -12.58 -13.49
N THR A 64 5.83 -13.03 -12.34
CA THR A 64 5.83 -12.23 -11.10
C THR A 64 7.26 -11.92 -10.65
N LYS A 65 8.16 -12.92 -10.72
CA LYS A 65 9.57 -12.72 -10.39
C LYS A 65 10.22 -11.73 -11.36
N LEU A 66 10.05 -11.94 -12.66
CA LEU A 66 10.57 -11.04 -13.70
C LEU A 66 10.10 -9.60 -13.48
N ALA A 67 8.82 -9.40 -13.17
CA ALA A 67 8.30 -8.07 -12.90
C ALA A 67 8.97 -7.39 -11.68
N LEU A 68 9.19 -8.14 -10.60
CA LEU A 68 9.92 -7.63 -9.43
C LEU A 68 11.38 -7.29 -9.76
N ASP A 69 12.04 -8.12 -10.58
CA ASP A 69 13.42 -7.87 -11.03
C ASP A 69 13.50 -6.61 -11.91
N LEU A 70 12.52 -6.39 -12.79
CA LEU A 70 12.41 -5.17 -13.60
C LEU A 70 12.11 -3.93 -12.75
N MET A 71 11.24 -4.05 -11.74
CA MET A 71 10.98 -2.98 -10.77
C MET A 71 12.25 -2.61 -10.00
N ASP A 72 13.02 -3.61 -9.56
CA ASP A 72 14.30 -3.39 -8.88
C ASP A 72 15.29 -2.66 -9.78
N LEU A 73 15.38 -3.04 -11.06
CA LEU A 73 16.24 -2.38 -12.05
C LEU A 73 15.85 -0.91 -12.25
N ARG A 74 14.55 -0.62 -12.43
CA ARG A 74 14.03 0.75 -12.55
C ARG A 74 14.36 1.58 -11.32
N LEU A 75 14.14 1.03 -10.12
CA LEU A 75 14.41 1.73 -8.88
C LEU A 75 15.91 2.00 -8.68
N LYS A 76 16.78 1.03 -8.98
CA LYS A 76 18.25 1.22 -8.95
C LYS A 76 18.68 2.36 -9.86
N LYS A 77 18.16 2.40 -11.09
CA LYS A 77 18.46 3.48 -12.02
C LYS A 77 17.92 4.84 -11.53
N ALA A 78 16.74 4.87 -10.92
CA ALA A 78 16.22 6.07 -10.28
C ALA A 78 17.13 6.56 -9.13
N GLU A 79 17.67 5.66 -8.29
CA GLU A 79 18.62 6.01 -7.24
C GLU A 79 19.93 6.58 -7.80
N GLU A 80 20.43 6.01 -8.90
CA GLU A 80 21.61 6.54 -9.59
C GLU A 80 21.38 7.94 -10.14
N LEU A 81 20.24 8.18 -10.80
CA LEU A 81 19.86 9.48 -11.34
C LEU A 81 19.63 10.52 -10.23
N HIS A 82 19.02 10.08 -9.13
CA HIS A 82 18.86 10.88 -7.92
C HIS A 82 20.22 11.36 -7.39
N SER A 83 21.22 10.48 -7.30
CA SER A 83 22.57 10.84 -6.84
C SER A 83 23.27 11.87 -7.73
N ARG A 84 22.87 11.95 -9.01
CA ARG A 84 23.37 12.91 -10.00
C ARG A 84 22.50 14.16 -10.12
N GLN A 85 21.42 14.26 -9.36
CA GLN A 85 20.42 15.34 -9.42
C GLN A 85 19.71 15.44 -10.79
N GLU A 86 19.71 14.35 -11.56
CA GLU A 86 19.01 14.21 -12.85
C GLU A 86 17.52 13.86 -12.60
N PHE A 87 16.79 14.81 -12.01
CA PHE A 87 15.43 14.57 -11.51
C PHE A 87 14.38 14.26 -12.60
N PRO A 88 14.37 14.91 -13.79
CA PRO A 88 13.43 14.56 -14.85
C PRO A 88 13.57 13.10 -15.29
N GLU A 89 14.80 12.62 -15.48
CA GLU A 89 15.11 11.26 -15.86
C GLU A 89 14.78 10.27 -14.74
N MET A 90 15.09 10.63 -13.49
CA MET A 90 14.69 9.86 -12.31
C MET A 90 13.17 9.66 -12.29
N PHE A 91 12.39 10.69 -12.60
CA PHE A 91 10.94 10.62 -12.66
C PHE A 91 10.46 9.66 -13.73
N LEU A 92 11.11 9.62 -14.90
CA LEU A 92 10.80 8.62 -15.94
C LEU A 92 10.99 7.19 -15.42
N GLU A 93 12.08 6.94 -14.70
CA GLU A 93 12.34 5.62 -14.11
C GLU A 93 11.32 5.25 -13.01
N LEU A 94 10.95 6.20 -12.15
CA LEU A 94 9.90 6.00 -11.14
C LEU A 94 8.51 5.79 -11.79
N GLY A 95 8.21 6.47 -12.90
CA GLY A 95 7.02 6.24 -13.70
C GLY A 95 6.97 4.84 -14.29
N GLY A 96 8.10 4.35 -14.83
CA GLY A 96 8.25 2.97 -15.30
C GLY A 96 8.07 1.94 -14.18
N PHE A 97 8.68 2.16 -13.02
CA PHE A 97 8.48 1.36 -11.81
C PHE A 97 6.99 1.27 -11.42
N HIS A 98 6.29 2.41 -11.40
CA HIS A 98 4.86 2.46 -11.11
C HIS A 98 4.06 1.65 -12.15
N GLY A 99 4.35 1.84 -13.44
CA GLY A 99 3.70 1.09 -14.51
C GLY A 99 3.87 -0.42 -14.38
N LEU A 100 5.08 -0.89 -14.05
CA LEU A 100 5.35 -2.32 -13.81
C LEU A 100 4.49 -2.87 -12.67
N MET A 101 4.34 -2.10 -11.58
CA MET A 101 3.50 -2.49 -10.45
C MET A 101 2.03 -2.61 -10.85
N ASP A 102 1.50 -1.64 -11.61
CA ASP A 102 0.13 -1.67 -12.13
C ASP A 102 -0.10 -2.89 -13.02
N ASN A 103 0.81 -3.12 -13.98
CA ASN A 103 0.74 -4.25 -14.89
C ASN A 103 0.77 -5.60 -14.14
N THR A 104 1.61 -5.71 -13.11
CA THR A 104 1.75 -6.94 -12.33
C THR A 104 0.50 -7.24 -11.52
N LEU A 105 -0.08 -6.22 -10.85
CA LEU A 105 -1.34 -6.36 -10.13
C LEU A 105 -2.47 -6.76 -11.07
N GLU A 106 -2.58 -6.11 -12.23
CA GLU A 106 -3.59 -6.45 -13.24
C GLU A 106 -3.44 -7.90 -13.73
N PHE A 107 -2.20 -8.32 -14.04
CA PHE A 107 -1.91 -9.70 -14.43
C PHE A 107 -2.35 -10.70 -13.35
N LEU A 108 -1.91 -10.51 -12.10
CA LEU A 108 -2.26 -11.43 -11.02
C LEU A 108 -3.77 -11.49 -10.77
N ASN A 109 -4.45 -10.35 -10.78
CA ASN A 109 -5.90 -10.29 -10.63
C ASN A 109 -6.64 -11.05 -11.73
N ARG A 110 -6.14 -10.99 -12.98
CA ARG A 110 -6.67 -11.81 -14.08
C ARG A 110 -6.39 -13.29 -13.86
N SER A 111 -5.18 -13.65 -13.45
CA SER A 111 -4.77 -15.05 -13.22
C SER A 111 -5.56 -15.74 -12.10
N VAL A 112 -6.07 -15.01 -11.09
CA VAL A 112 -6.92 -15.59 -10.02
C VAL A 112 -8.09 -16.39 -10.61
N ARG A 113 -8.69 -15.87 -11.68
CA ARG A 113 -9.86 -16.49 -12.32
C ARG A 113 -9.51 -17.82 -13.01
N SER A 114 -8.27 -17.97 -13.46
CA SER A 114 -7.83 -19.12 -14.27
C SER A 114 -7.12 -20.19 -13.45
N GLU A 115 -6.29 -19.81 -12.46
CA GLU A 115 -5.37 -20.73 -11.77
C GLU A 115 -5.67 -20.93 -10.27
N GLY A 116 -6.66 -20.21 -9.72
CA GLY A 116 -7.13 -20.37 -8.35
C GLY A 116 -6.03 -20.18 -7.30
N GLY A 117 -5.96 -21.08 -6.30
CA GLY A 117 -5.07 -20.96 -5.14
C GLY A 117 -3.57 -20.90 -5.43
N LYS A 118 -3.13 -21.27 -6.64
CA LYS A 118 -1.72 -21.15 -7.06
C LYS A 118 -1.26 -19.70 -7.19
N VAL A 119 -2.19 -18.77 -7.42
CA VAL A 119 -1.93 -17.33 -7.59
C VAL A 119 -1.68 -16.64 -6.25
N LEU A 120 -2.25 -17.16 -5.14
CA LEU A 120 -2.06 -16.61 -3.79
C LEU A 120 -0.58 -16.51 -3.40
N ASN A 121 0.21 -17.54 -3.71
CA ASN A 121 1.65 -17.53 -3.45
C ASN A 121 2.37 -16.41 -4.22
N ASN A 122 1.88 -16.04 -5.40
CA ASN A 122 2.46 -14.97 -6.21
C ASN A 122 2.01 -13.58 -5.74
N PHE A 123 0.79 -13.44 -5.23
CA PHE A 123 0.38 -12.25 -4.48
C PHE A 123 1.24 -12.01 -3.24
N LYS A 124 1.48 -13.05 -2.44
CA LYS A 124 2.40 -12.97 -1.30
C LYS A 124 3.82 -12.62 -1.72
N ARG A 125 4.31 -13.19 -2.83
CA ARG A 125 5.61 -12.86 -3.40
C ARG A 125 5.68 -11.38 -3.79
N LEU A 126 4.65 -10.87 -4.46
CA LEU A 126 4.55 -9.46 -4.84
C LEU A 126 4.56 -8.57 -3.60
N GLU A 127 3.72 -8.85 -2.59
CA GLU A 127 3.67 -8.08 -1.34
C GLU A 127 5.06 -7.98 -0.67
N ILE A 128 5.72 -9.13 -0.49
CA ILE A 128 7.04 -9.21 0.14
C ILE A 128 8.07 -8.44 -0.70
N GLY A 129 8.01 -8.55 -2.03
CA GLY A 129 8.88 -7.82 -2.94
C GLY A 129 8.69 -6.31 -2.82
N LEU A 130 7.44 -5.83 -2.90
CA LEU A 130 7.10 -4.42 -2.79
C LEU A 130 7.53 -3.81 -1.45
N ARG A 131 7.46 -4.58 -0.36
CA ARG A 131 7.92 -4.14 0.97
C ARG A 131 9.38 -3.67 0.94
N MET A 132 10.24 -4.32 0.16
CA MET A 132 11.67 -3.98 0.07
C MET A 132 11.92 -2.63 -0.60
N PHE A 133 10.99 -2.13 -1.43
CA PHE A 133 11.14 -0.87 -2.14
C PHE A 133 10.73 0.35 -1.30
N THR A 134 9.91 0.17 -0.25
CA THR A 134 9.45 1.27 0.62
C THR A 134 10.61 2.10 1.19
N PRO A 135 11.62 1.53 1.89
CA PRO A 135 12.69 2.33 2.48
C PRO A 135 13.52 3.06 1.42
N ARG A 136 13.72 2.46 0.25
CA ARG A 136 14.48 3.03 -0.87
C ARG A 136 13.79 4.26 -1.46
N LEU A 137 12.48 4.17 -1.69
CA LEU A 137 11.68 5.32 -2.14
C LEU A 137 11.63 6.44 -1.09
N GLU A 138 11.59 6.11 0.21
CA GLU A 138 11.64 7.12 1.28
C GLU A 138 12.99 7.84 1.32
N ILE A 139 14.11 7.17 1.02
CA ILE A 139 15.43 7.81 0.89
C ILE A 139 15.40 8.84 -0.25
N ILE A 140 14.98 8.43 -1.46
CA ILE A 140 14.85 9.34 -2.60
C ILE A 140 13.96 10.54 -2.23
N ARG A 141 12.80 10.29 -1.63
CA ARG A 141 11.85 11.35 -1.26
C ARG A 141 12.47 12.40 -0.32
N ARG A 142 13.23 11.95 0.68
CA ARG A 142 13.76 12.84 1.74
C ARG A 142 14.76 13.86 1.23
N ASP A 143 15.51 13.52 0.20
CA ASP A 143 16.60 14.33 -0.33
C ASP A 143 16.14 15.22 -1.51
N LEU A 144 14.88 15.11 -1.93
CA LEU A 144 14.34 15.88 -3.05
C LEU A 144 13.97 17.32 -2.65
N PRO A 145 14.20 18.29 -3.54
CA PRO A 145 13.61 19.61 -3.43
C PRO A 145 12.08 19.52 -3.37
N GLN A 146 11.45 20.44 -2.64
CA GLN A 146 10.00 20.43 -2.37
C GLN A 146 9.14 20.27 -3.64
N ARG A 147 9.53 20.91 -4.76
CA ARG A 147 8.82 20.82 -6.05
C ARG A 147 8.72 19.40 -6.63
N PHE A 148 9.66 18.52 -6.29
CA PHE A 148 9.72 17.13 -6.76
C PHE A 148 9.24 16.12 -5.72
N GLU A 149 8.97 16.51 -4.48
CA GLU A 149 8.67 15.57 -3.40
C GLU A 149 7.26 14.93 -3.55
N PHE A 150 6.33 15.65 -4.17
CA PHE A 150 4.92 15.28 -4.21
C PHE A 150 4.67 13.92 -4.87
N TYR A 151 5.29 13.67 -6.01
CA TYR A 151 5.08 12.41 -6.74
C TYR A 151 5.67 11.18 -6.00
N PRO A 152 6.94 11.16 -5.58
CA PRO A 152 7.50 10.05 -4.80
C PRO A 152 6.72 9.77 -3.51
N ARG A 153 6.23 10.81 -2.81
CA ARG A 153 5.34 10.66 -1.65
C ARG A 153 4.07 9.88 -2.02
N ASN A 154 3.42 10.23 -3.12
CA ASN A 154 2.22 9.54 -3.59
C ASN A 154 2.54 8.13 -4.12
N LEU A 155 3.70 7.92 -4.73
CA LEU A 155 4.16 6.60 -5.14
C LEU A 155 4.37 5.67 -3.93
N ILE A 156 4.91 6.17 -2.81
CA ILE A 156 5.05 5.40 -1.57
C ILE A 156 3.67 5.04 -0.99
N LYS A 157 2.72 5.99 -0.97
CA LYS A 157 1.33 5.71 -0.57
C LYS A 157 0.74 4.60 -1.46
N TYR A 158 0.85 4.76 -2.77
CA TYR A 158 0.37 3.79 -3.74
C TYR A 158 1.02 2.40 -3.58
N LEU A 159 2.32 2.34 -3.32
CA LEU A 159 3.02 1.07 -3.07
C LEU A 159 2.52 0.38 -1.79
N ARG A 160 2.18 1.14 -0.74
CA ARG A 160 1.53 0.59 0.45
C ARG A 160 0.14 0.06 0.13
N ASP A 161 -0.65 0.78 -0.67
CA ASP A 161 -1.97 0.34 -1.12
C ASP A 161 -1.89 -0.91 -2.00
N ALA A 162 -0.91 -0.98 -2.91
CA ALA A 162 -0.63 -2.15 -3.73
C ALA A 162 -0.30 -3.39 -2.88
N ARG A 163 0.47 -3.20 -1.79
CA ARG A 163 0.73 -4.27 -0.82
C ARG A 163 -0.55 -4.70 -0.11
N SER A 164 -1.38 -3.77 0.34
CA SER A 164 -2.69 -4.09 0.93
C SER A 164 -3.57 -4.88 -0.03
N LYS A 165 -3.67 -4.43 -1.29
CA LYS A 165 -4.41 -5.13 -2.36
C LYS A 165 -3.86 -6.53 -2.64
N ALA A 166 -2.55 -6.71 -2.55
CA ALA A 166 -1.94 -8.04 -2.72
C ALA A 166 -2.30 -9.01 -1.57
N ILE A 167 -2.76 -8.52 -0.42
CA ILE A 167 -3.19 -9.37 0.71
C ILE A 167 -4.70 -9.66 0.65
N GLU A 168 -5.51 -8.80 0.00
CA GLU A 168 -6.97 -8.99 -0.12
C GLU A 168 -7.40 -10.42 -0.55
N PRO A 169 -6.75 -11.08 -1.53
CA PRO A 169 -7.13 -12.43 -1.96
C PRO A 169 -7.07 -13.50 -0.85
N PHE A 170 -6.33 -13.27 0.24
CA PHE A 170 -6.23 -14.20 1.36
C PHE A 170 -7.46 -14.22 2.26
N PHE A 171 -8.31 -13.18 2.17
CA PHE A 171 -9.48 -13.02 3.04
C PHE A 171 -10.81 -13.33 2.34
N GLY A 172 -10.78 -13.64 1.03
CA GLY A 172 -11.97 -13.70 0.18
C GLY A 172 -12.77 -15.01 0.15
N ASN A 173 -12.36 -16.10 0.82
CA ASN A 173 -13.12 -17.35 0.81
C ASN A 173 -13.18 -18.03 2.19
N THR A 174 -14.39 -18.10 2.75
CA THR A 174 -14.78 -18.92 3.89
C THR A 174 -14.32 -20.36 3.66
N VAL A 175 -13.57 -20.91 4.61
CA VAL A 175 -13.21 -22.33 4.65
C VAL A 175 -14.47 -23.12 5.06
N ILE A 176 -15.44 -23.30 4.17
CA ILE A 176 -16.50 -24.30 4.37
C ILE A 176 -16.02 -25.59 3.69
N PRO A 177 -15.66 -26.63 4.46
CA PRO A 177 -15.30 -27.92 3.88
C PRO A 177 -16.51 -28.46 3.13
N ASN A 178 -16.35 -28.80 1.85
CA ASN A 178 -17.38 -29.47 1.08
C ASN A 178 -17.53 -30.90 1.63
N ARG A 179 -18.37 -31.08 2.66
CA ARG A 179 -18.80 -32.40 3.11
C ARG A 179 -19.71 -32.95 2.02
N LYS A 180 -19.19 -33.87 1.22
CA LYS A 180 -20.01 -34.75 0.39
C LYS A 180 -20.93 -35.53 1.33
N THR A 181 -22.21 -35.20 1.33
CA THR A 181 -23.31 -36.07 1.80
C THR A 181 -23.75 -36.96 0.67
#